data_AF-A0A3M1SED8-F1
#
_entry.id   AF-A0A3M1SED8-F1
#
_cell.length_a   1.000
_cell.length_b   1.000
_cell.length_c   1.000
_cell.angle_alpha   90.00
_cell.angle_beta   90.00
_cell.angle_gamma   90.00
#
_symmetry.space_group_name_H-M   'P 1'
#
loop_
_entity.id
_entity.type
_entity.pdbx_description
1 polymer ?
#
loop_
_entity_poly.entity_id
_entity_poly.type
_entity_poly.pdbx_seq_one_letter_code
_entity_poly.pdbx_strand_id
1 'polypeptide(L)'
;MGKTSINSLREIYTGKMLPLDQLRNLQKIFREIDYQMVGVISAAESSQTALVHLDKSIKNIKSLWKDISPALTNEGTLKEHIKTVNNNLNKFWELSPRLRNAYKADSIDDVDMIHEEWRPLKKEIFSAIDKLAETQKEVTSQFFNSQNNLVNKISTVLLFVLLGSILGFIAFTFFITRSIKRPVTLVVESAQKIADGDLTVRIPVTGRDEMGVMGDALNRMIERLNTLFGTISSNVTLLNRQSETLSSATSEMLNGATLQYNQIEQVASATEEMS
;
A
#
# COMPACT_ATOMS: atom_id res chain seq x y z
N MET A 1 5.26 5.50 16.39
CA MET A 1 5.87 4.20 16.02
C MET A 1 6.94 3.71 17.00
N GLY A 2 7.78 4.56 17.61
CA GLY A 2 8.87 4.11 18.51
C GLY A 2 8.47 3.46 19.85
N LYS A 3 7.41 3.92 20.54
CA LYS A 3 6.99 3.35 21.84
C LYS A 3 6.44 1.92 21.72
N THR A 4 5.75 1.61 20.62
CA THR A 4 5.16 0.29 20.37
C THR A 4 6.23 -0.76 20.06
N SER A 5 7.32 -0.36 19.38
CA SER A 5 8.48 -1.21 19.06
C SER A 5 9.33 -1.54 20.29
N ILE A 6 9.51 -0.59 21.22
CA ILE A 6 10.27 -0.84 22.46
C ILE A 6 9.48 -1.76 23.40
N ASN A 7 8.16 -1.59 23.46
CA ASN A 7 7.30 -2.45 24.27
C ASN A 7 7.27 -3.89 23.74
N SER A 8 7.22 -4.10 22.42
CA SER A 8 7.25 -5.44 21.83
C SER A 8 8.61 -6.13 22.00
N LEU A 9 9.73 -5.40 21.87
CA LEU A 9 11.06 -5.95 22.13
C LEU A 9 11.27 -6.32 23.61
N ARG A 10 10.78 -5.47 24.52
CA ARG A 10 10.79 -5.77 25.95
C ARG A 10 9.95 -7.01 26.24
N GLU A 11 8.74 -7.11 25.69
CA GLU A 11 7.84 -8.25 25.87
C GLU A 11 8.43 -9.56 25.35
N ILE A 12 9.09 -9.53 24.19
CA ILE A 12 9.83 -10.67 23.63
C ILE A 12 11.00 -11.06 24.54
N TYR A 13 11.79 -10.09 24.98
CA TYR A 13 12.95 -10.36 25.81
C TYR A 13 12.54 -10.91 27.19
N THR A 14 11.67 -10.21 27.92
CA THR A 14 11.30 -10.56 29.29
C THR A 14 10.31 -11.70 29.38
N GLY A 15 9.37 -11.81 28.44
CA GLY A 15 8.30 -12.81 28.46
C GLY A 15 8.60 -14.08 27.68
N LYS A 16 9.55 -14.04 26.72
CA LYS A 16 9.77 -15.16 25.80
C LYS A 16 11.19 -15.72 25.84
N MET A 17 12.22 -14.87 25.80
CA MET A 17 13.63 -15.32 25.78
C MET A 17 14.24 -15.54 27.17
N LEU A 18 14.06 -14.60 28.11
CA LEU A 18 14.62 -14.69 29.46
C LEU A 18 14.22 -15.98 30.21
N PRO A 19 12.96 -16.48 30.12
CA PRO A 19 12.58 -17.75 30.72
C PRO A 19 13.40 -18.95 30.23
N LEU A 20 13.81 -18.98 28.95
CA LEU A 20 14.59 -20.09 28.38
C LEU A 20 15.97 -20.20 29.04
N ASP A 21 16.66 -19.08 29.22
CA ASP A 21 17.96 -19.06 29.90
C ASP A 21 17.84 -19.40 31.39
N GLN A 22 16.76 -18.93 32.03
CA GLN A 22 16.50 -19.23 33.43
C GLN A 22 16.16 -20.71 33.66
N LEU A 23 15.44 -21.37 32.74
CA LEU A 23 15.21 -22.83 32.77
C LEU A 23 16.52 -23.62 32.66
N ARG A 24 17.46 -23.18 31.82
CA ARG A 24 18.80 -23.80 31.71
C ARG A 24 19.60 -23.61 33.00
N ASN A 25 19.48 -22.45 33.64
CA ASN A 25 20.12 -22.20 34.94
C ASN A 25 19.53 -23.09 36.04
N LEU A 26 18.23 -23.39 36.00
CA LEU A 26 17.59 -24.33 36.91
C LEU A 26 18.23 -25.74 36.81
N GLN A 27 18.43 -26.25 35.59
CA GLN A 27 19.14 -27.52 35.37
C GLN A 27 20.60 -27.48 35.85
N LYS A 28 21.29 -26.34 35.75
CA LYS A 28 22.65 -26.19 36.30
C LYS A 28 22.66 -26.33 37.82
N ILE A 29 21.70 -25.73 38.52
CA ILE A 29 21.62 -25.84 39.99
C ILE A 29 21.35 -27.30 40.41
N PHE A 30 20.49 -28.02 39.69
CA PHE A 30 20.28 -29.44 39.98
C PHE A 30 21.49 -30.32 39.64
N ARG A 31 22.30 -29.97 38.63
CA ARG A 31 23.59 -30.61 38.38
C ARG A 31 24.57 -30.37 39.53
N GLU A 32 24.59 -29.16 40.08
CA GLU A 32 25.42 -28.84 41.25
C GLU A 32 25.03 -29.69 42.45
N ILE A 33 23.73 -29.81 42.76
CA ILE A 33 23.26 -30.67 43.87
C ILE A 33 23.73 -32.12 43.68
N ASP A 34 23.58 -32.65 42.47
CA ASP A 34 24.04 -34.00 42.13
C ASP A 34 25.55 -34.17 42.27
N TYR A 35 26.32 -33.18 41.80
CA TYR A 35 27.78 -33.18 41.94
C TYR A 35 28.22 -33.19 43.40
N GLN A 36 27.57 -32.38 44.24
CA GLN A 36 27.86 -32.32 45.69
C GLN A 36 27.52 -33.65 46.39
N MET A 37 26.43 -34.34 46.02
CA MET A 37 26.15 -35.70 46.51
C MET A 37 27.25 -36.68 46.14
N VAL A 38 27.65 -36.73 44.86
CA VAL A 38 28.73 -37.62 44.40
C VAL A 38 30.07 -37.28 45.05
N GLY A 39 30.36 -35.99 45.27
CA GLY A 39 31.56 -35.53 45.95
C GLY A 39 31.65 -36.06 47.39
N VAL A 40 30.55 -36.00 48.14
CA VAL A 40 30.47 -36.56 49.49
C VAL A 40 30.59 -38.09 49.49
N ILE A 41 29.87 -38.78 48.60
CA ILE A 41 29.91 -40.24 48.48
C ILE A 41 31.33 -40.75 48.16
N SER A 42 32.06 -40.02 47.31
CA SER A 42 33.43 -40.35 46.92
C SER A 42 34.51 -39.83 47.88
N ALA A 43 34.12 -39.19 48.98
CA ALA A 43 35.01 -38.49 49.93
C ALA A 43 35.89 -37.39 49.28
N ALA A 44 35.51 -36.89 48.10
CA ALA A 44 36.16 -35.77 47.43
C ALA A 44 35.71 -34.41 47.96
N GLU A 45 34.58 -34.36 48.66
CA GLU A 45 33.97 -33.16 49.22
C GLU A 45 33.43 -33.43 50.63
N SER A 46 33.42 -32.41 51.49
CA SER A 46 32.92 -32.55 52.87
C SER A 46 31.40 -32.37 52.92
N SER A 47 30.72 -33.13 53.80
CA SER A 47 29.27 -32.99 54.02
C SER A 47 28.87 -31.57 54.44
N GLN A 48 29.72 -30.89 55.20
CA GLN A 48 29.48 -29.51 55.63
C GLN A 48 29.51 -28.52 54.45
N THR A 49 30.41 -28.70 53.50
CA THR A 49 30.47 -27.85 52.29
C THR A 49 29.29 -28.15 51.38
N ALA A 50 28.98 -29.43 51.15
CA ALA A 50 27.81 -29.85 50.38
C ALA A 50 26.50 -29.31 50.97
N LEU A 51 26.37 -29.24 52.30
CA LEU A 51 25.24 -28.62 52.99
C LEU A 51 25.09 -27.13 52.67
N VAL A 52 26.19 -26.37 52.66
CA VAL A 52 26.17 -24.94 52.29
C VAL A 52 25.73 -24.77 50.84
N HIS A 53 26.24 -25.61 49.93
CA HIS A 53 25.85 -25.60 48.52
C HIS A 53 24.38 -25.97 48.33
N LEU A 54 23.87 -26.97 49.06
CA LEU A 54 22.46 -27.37 49.05
C LEU A 54 21.55 -26.22 49.50
N ASP A 55 21.91 -25.54 50.60
CA ASP A 55 21.13 -24.42 51.15
C ASP A 55 21.03 -23.25 50.19
N LYS A 56 22.15 -22.92 49.55
CA LYS A 56 22.21 -21.91 48.50
C LYS A 56 21.37 -22.33 47.28
N SER A 57 21.48 -23.59 46.87
CA SER A 57 20.76 -24.14 45.73
C SER A 57 19.25 -24.11 45.93
N ILE A 58 18.75 -24.51 47.10
CA ILE A 58 17.33 -24.46 47.46
C ILE A 58 16.79 -23.03 47.38
N LYS A 59 17.53 -22.04 47.92
CA LYS A 59 17.13 -20.62 47.83
C LYS A 59 17.07 -20.15 46.38
N ASN A 60 18.08 -20.49 45.58
CA ASN A 60 18.17 -20.10 44.18
C ASN A 60 17.05 -20.72 43.33
N ILE A 61 16.76 -22.01 43.51
CA ILE A 61 15.66 -22.71 42.82
C ILE A 61 14.33 -22.02 43.14
N LYS A 62 14.06 -21.74 44.42
CA LYS A 62 12.82 -21.06 44.85
C LYS A 62 12.69 -19.68 44.22
N SER A 63 13.76 -18.88 44.23
CA SER A 63 13.75 -17.54 43.63
C SER A 63 13.55 -17.61 42.12
N LEU A 64 14.35 -18.41 41.41
CA LEU A 64 14.27 -18.53 39.95
C LEU A 64 12.90 -19.02 39.52
N TRP A 65 12.36 -20.06 40.15
CA TRP A 65 11.06 -20.59 39.75
C TRP A 65 9.91 -19.60 40.02
N LYS A 66 9.99 -18.84 41.13
CA LYS A 66 9.04 -17.76 41.44
C LYS A 66 9.05 -16.66 40.37
N ASP A 67 10.22 -16.35 39.80
CA ASP A 67 10.35 -15.31 38.78
C ASP A 67 9.95 -15.81 37.38
N ILE A 68 10.26 -17.05 37.05
CA ILE A 68 9.97 -17.66 35.74
C ILE A 68 8.49 -18.02 35.59
N SER A 69 7.89 -18.65 36.61
CA SER A 69 6.55 -19.25 36.49
C SER A 69 5.45 -18.27 36.07
N PRO A 70 5.44 -16.99 36.50
CA PRO A 70 4.46 -16.00 36.03
C PRO A 70 4.73 -15.48 34.61
N ALA A 71 6.00 -15.50 34.18
CA ALA A 71 6.40 -15.04 32.85
C ALA A 71 6.09 -16.07 31.74
N LEU A 72 5.99 -17.35 32.11
CA LEU A 72 5.57 -18.40 31.21
C LEU A 72 4.05 -18.31 30.98
N THR A 73 3.65 -18.33 29.70
CA THR A 73 2.22 -18.28 29.31
C THR A 73 1.48 -19.51 29.86
N ASN A 74 0.43 -19.30 30.64
CA ASN A 74 -0.30 -20.37 31.33
C ASN A 74 -1.49 -20.91 30.51
N GLU A 75 -1.26 -21.20 29.22
CA GLU A 75 -2.28 -21.67 28.29
C GLU A 75 -1.81 -22.91 27.53
N GLY A 76 -2.77 -23.73 27.09
CA GLY A 76 -2.50 -24.91 26.26
C GLY A 76 -1.50 -25.89 26.88
N THR A 77 -0.55 -26.36 26.07
CA THR A 77 0.46 -27.36 26.42
C THR A 77 1.49 -26.85 27.44
N LEU A 78 1.78 -25.54 27.47
CA LEU A 78 2.67 -24.91 28.45
C LEU A 78 2.17 -25.08 29.88
N LYS A 79 0.85 -24.95 30.10
CA LYS A 79 0.23 -25.15 31.41
C LYS A 79 0.48 -26.56 31.96
N GLU A 80 0.37 -27.58 31.11
CA GLU A 80 0.62 -28.97 31.50
C GLU A 80 2.10 -29.24 31.78
N HIS A 81 3.01 -28.64 31.00
CA HIS A 81 4.45 -28.73 31.27
C HIS A 81 4.84 -28.02 32.58
N ILE A 82 4.28 -26.83 32.86
CA ILE A 82 4.48 -26.12 34.14
C ILE A 82 3.99 -26.97 35.31
N LYS A 83 2.81 -27.59 35.20
CA LYS A 83 2.27 -28.50 36.22
C LYS A 83 3.20 -29.70 36.47
N THR A 84 3.74 -30.28 35.40
CA THR A 84 4.69 -31.39 35.50
C THR A 84 5.98 -30.98 36.23
N VAL A 85 6.53 -29.80 35.90
CA VAL A 85 7.70 -29.26 36.62
C VAL A 85 7.37 -29.01 38.09
N ASN A 86 6.22 -28.39 38.40
CA ASN A 86 5.79 -28.17 39.78
C ASN A 86 5.68 -29.47 40.59
N ASN A 87 5.10 -30.52 40.00
CA ASN A 87 4.99 -31.82 40.67
C ASN A 87 6.38 -32.41 40.98
N ASN A 88 7.32 -32.32 40.03
CA ASN A 88 8.67 -32.84 40.24
C ASN A 88 9.47 -31.98 41.24
N LEU A 89 9.27 -30.67 41.24
CA LEU A 89 9.84 -29.78 42.26
C LEU A 89 9.29 -30.10 43.65
N ASN A 90 8.01 -30.45 43.78
CA ASN A 90 7.43 -30.88 45.06
C ASN A 90 8.08 -32.14 45.59
N LYS A 91 8.30 -33.16 44.74
CA LYS A 91 9.08 -34.35 45.13
C LYS A 91 10.48 -33.98 45.62
N PHE A 92 11.15 -33.03 44.95
CA PHE A 92 12.45 -32.53 45.40
C PHE A 92 12.34 -31.81 46.77
N TRP A 93 11.28 -31.05 47.01
CA TRP A 93 11.05 -30.39 48.30
C TRP A 93 10.82 -31.36 49.45
N GLU A 94 10.29 -32.54 49.18
CA GLU A 94 10.15 -33.63 50.16
C GLU A 94 11.48 -34.35 50.41
N LEU A 95 12.33 -34.50 49.39
CA LEU A 95 13.66 -35.13 49.48
C LEU A 95 14.69 -34.22 50.16
N SER A 96 14.65 -32.91 49.87
CA SER A 96 15.69 -31.95 50.30
C SER A 96 15.94 -31.85 51.82
N PRO A 97 14.95 -32.01 52.74
CA PRO A 97 15.20 -32.01 54.17
C PRO A 97 15.91 -33.29 54.65
N ARG A 98 15.62 -34.44 54.02
CA ARG A 98 16.32 -35.71 54.29
C ARG A 98 17.79 -35.56 53.91
N LEU A 99 18.06 -35.04 52.72
CA LEU A 99 19.43 -34.80 52.25
C LEU A 99 20.19 -33.82 53.15
N ARG A 100 19.52 -32.73 53.56
CA ARG A 100 20.08 -31.77 54.53
C ARG A 100 20.45 -32.44 55.85
N ASN A 101 19.60 -33.31 56.37
CA ASN A 101 19.87 -34.01 57.63
C ASN A 101 21.00 -35.02 57.49
N ALA A 102 21.08 -35.75 56.38
CA ALA A 102 22.19 -36.65 56.07
C ALA A 102 23.54 -35.90 56.06
N TYR A 103 23.59 -34.75 55.39
CA TYR A 103 24.80 -33.92 55.42
C TYR A 103 25.15 -33.37 56.81
N LYS A 104 24.16 -32.99 57.62
CA LYS A 104 24.42 -32.54 59.01
C LYS A 104 24.92 -33.65 59.92
N ALA A 105 24.47 -34.87 59.69
CA ALA A 105 24.87 -36.06 60.42
C ALA A 105 26.21 -36.64 59.92
N ASP A 106 26.78 -36.07 58.85
CA ASP A 106 27.97 -36.59 58.16
C ASP A 106 27.83 -38.08 57.75
N SER A 107 26.60 -38.48 57.41
CA SER A 107 26.24 -39.87 57.10
C SER A 107 26.34 -40.12 55.59
N ILE A 108 27.45 -40.70 55.14
CA ILE A 108 27.69 -41.00 53.72
C ILE A 108 26.66 -42.01 53.19
N ASP A 109 26.34 -43.05 53.96
CA ASP A 109 25.37 -44.09 53.58
C ASP A 109 23.97 -43.50 53.34
N ASP A 110 23.54 -42.54 54.16
CA ASP A 110 22.26 -41.86 53.95
C ASP A 110 22.29 -40.96 52.70
N VAL A 111 23.43 -40.32 52.41
CA VAL A 111 23.59 -39.52 51.19
C VAL A 111 23.54 -40.42 49.95
N ASP A 112 24.19 -41.59 49.99
CA ASP A 112 24.17 -42.56 48.89
C ASP A 112 22.76 -43.12 48.64
N MET A 113 22.05 -43.51 49.70
CA MET A 113 20.65 -43.95 49.60
C MET A 113 19.74 -42.85 49.02
N ILE A 114 19.93 -41.60 49.42
CA ILE A 114 19.17 -40.47 48.86
C ILE A 114 19.59 -40.18 47.42
N HIS A 115 20.87 -40.37 47.06
CA HIS A 115 21.36 -40.23 45.69
C HIS A 115 20.66 -41.22 44.76
N GLU A 116 20.47 -42.46 45.20
CA GLU A 116 19.72 -43.49 44.48
C GLU A 116 18.27 -43.06 44.17
N GLU A 117 17.57 -42.43 45.14
CA GLU A 117 16.24 -41.84 44.94
C GLU A 117 16.27 -40.58 44.04
N TRP A 118 17.34 -39.81 44.12
CA TRP A 118 17.53 -38.56 43.38
C TRP A 118 17.76 -38.80 41.89
N ARG A 119 18.52 -39.82 41.48
CA ARG A 119 18.85 -40.09 40.06
C ARG A 119 17.62 -40.15 39.14
N PRO A 120 16.56 -40.94 39.42
CA PRO A 120 15.37 -40.97 38.58
C PRO A 120 14.62 -39.64 38.65
N LEU A 121 14.51 -39.00 39.82
CA LEU A 121 13.85 -37.71 39.98
C LEU A 121 14.54 -36.60 39.18
N LYS A 122 15.88 -36.55 39.17
CA LYS A 122 16.68 -35.63 38.36
C LYS A 122 16.35 -35.78 36.89
N LYS A 123 16.25 -37.02 36.39
CA LYS A 123 15.89 -37.31 35.00
C LYS A 123 14.48 -36.80 34.68
N GLU A 124 13.51 -37.02 35.57
CA GLU A 124 12.14 -36.50 35.43
C GLU A 124 12.10 -34.97 35.42
N ILE A 125 12.83 -34.31 36.34
CA ILE A 125 12.96 -32.85 36.39
C ILE A 125 13.55 -32.31 35.09
N PHE A 126 14.63 -32.92 34.59
CA PHE A 126 15.33 -32.44 33.40
C PHE A 126 14.45 -32.59 32.17
N SER A 127 13.81 -33.75 31.99
CA SER A 127 12.85 -34.00 30.92
C SER A 127 11.68 -33.02 30.95
N ALA A 128 11.13 -32.73 32.14
CA ALA A 128 10.05 -31.76 32.29
C ALA A 128 10.49 -30.33 31.93
N ILE A 129 11.69 -29.92 32.36
CA ILE A 129 12.26 -28.62 32.00
C ILE A 129 12.57 -28.53 30.50
N ASP A 130 13.10 -29.59 29.89
CA ASP A 130 13.42 -29.62 28.45
C ASP A 130 12.15 -29.50 27.61
N LYS A 131 11.10 -30.27 27.93
CA LYS A 131 9.79 -30.18 27.27
C LYS A 131 9.18 -28.78 27.42
N LEU A 132 9.27 -28.20 28.62
CA LEU A 132 8.80 -26.84 28.87
C LEU A 132 9.56 -25.81 28.02
N ALA A 133 10.89 -25.92 27.97
CA ALA A 133 11.75 -25.04 27.19
C ALA A 133 11.50 -25.19 25.67
N GLU A 134 11.30 -26.41 25.19
CA GLU A 134 11.00 -26.69 23.79
C GLU A 134 9.65 -26.09 23.37
N THR A 135 8.59 -26.30 24.16
CA THR A 135 7.29 -25.68 23.88
C THR A 135 7.35 -24.16 23.97
N GLN A 136 8.07 -23.61 24.94
CA GLN A 136 8.26 -22.16 25.06
C GLN A 136 9.00 -21.60 23.82
N LYS A 137 10.03 -22.31 23.33
CA LYS A 137 10.74 -21.95 22.10
C LYS A 137 9.83 -21.98 20.88
N GLU A 138 8.96 -22.99 20.79
CA GLU A 138 8.00 -23.11 19.69
C GLU A 138 7.00 -21.95 19.69
N VAL A 139 6.38 -21.65 20.84
CA VAL A 139 5.46 -20.51 20.98
C VAL A 139 6.14 -19.18 20.64
N THR A 140 7.39 -19.01 21.06
CA THR A 140 8.19 -17.83 20.72
C THR A 140 8.44 -17.73 19.21
N SER A 141 8.78 -18.85 18.57
CA SER A 141 9.04 -18.90 17.12
C SER A 141 7.77 -18.66 16.29
N GLN A 142 6.63 -19.22 16.71
CA GLN A 142 5.34 -18.98 16.08
C GLN A 142 4.91 -17.51 16.19
N PHE A 143 5.20 -16.85 17.31
CA PHE A 143 4.97 -15.42 17.47
C PHE A 143 5.80 -14.59 16.49
N PHE A 144 7.10 -14.88 16.36
CA PHE A 144 7.97 -14.20 15.38
C PHE A 144 7.48 -14.40 13.93
N ASN A 145 7.11 -15.62 13.56
CA ASN A 145 6.62 -15.92 12.22
C ASN A 145 5.27 -15.26 11.92
N SER A 146 4.38 -15.20 12.91
CA SER A 146 3.07 -14.54 12.78
C SER A 146 3.20 -13.03 12.56
N GLN A 147 4.19 -12.40 13.20
CA GLN A 147 4.46 -10.97 13.01
C GLN A 147 5.03 -10.66 11.62
N ASN A 148 5.90 -11.52 11.07
CA ASN A 148 6.41 -11.37 9.71
C ASN A 148 5.31 -11.48 8.64
N ASN A 149 4.34 -12.37 8.84
CA ASN A 149 3.19 -12.51 7.94
C ASN A 149 2.30 -11.26 7.92
N LEU A 150 2.18 -10.56 9.04
CA LEU A 150 1.40 -9.32 9.14
C LEU A 150 2.10 -8.18 8.40
N VAL A 151 3.43 -8.06 8.55
CA VAL A 151 4.24 -7.07 7.81
C VAL A 151 4.22 -7.35 6.30
N ASN A 152 4.33 -8.60 5.88
CA ASN A 152 4.25 -8.98 4.46
C ASN A 152 2.87 -8.68 3.87
N LYS A 153 1.77 -8.97 4.60
CA LYS A 153 0.41 -8.62 4.18
C LYS A 153 0.22 -7.12 4.01
N ILE A 154 0.69 -6.32 4.97
CA ILE A 154 0.63 -4.85 4.88
C ILE A 154 1.43 -4.36 3.65
N SER A 155 2.64 -4.88 3.46
CA SER A 155 3.50 -4.48 2.33
C SER A 155 2.87 -4.81 0.98
N THR A 156 2.26 -6.00 0.83
CA THR A 156 1.54 -6.40 -0.38
C THR A 156 0.31 -5.52 -0.64
N VAL A 157 -0.48 -5.20 0.38
CA VAL A 157 -1.63 -4.28 0.24
C VAL A 157 -1.16 -2.90 -0.21
N LEU A 158 -0.10 -2.35 0.39
CA LEU A 158 0.47 -1.05 -0.01
C LEU A 158 0.96 -1.07 -1.46
N LEU A 159 1.59 -2.16 -1.91
CA LEU A 159 1.99 -2.31 -3.30
C LEU A 159 0.80 -2.25 -4.26
N PHE A 160 -0.31 -2.95 -3.94
CA PHE A 160 -1.52 -2.91 -4.75
C PHE A 160 -2.21 -1.54 -4.74
N VAL A 161 -2.24 -0.85 -3.60
CA VAL A 161 -2.77 0.52 -3.51
C VAL A 161 -1.95 1.48 -4.39
N LEU A 162 -0.62 1.35 -4.37
CA LEU A 162 0.29 2.17 -5.15
C LEU A 162 0.13 1.89 -6.65
N LEU A 163 0.11 0.61 -7.06
CA LEU A 163 -0.17 0.20 -8.44
C LEU A 163 -1.55 0.68 -8.91
N GLY A 164 -2.58 0.52 -8.07
CA GLY A 164 -3.94 0.95 -8.36
C GLY A 164 -4.04 2.47 -8.56
N SER A 165 -3.31 3.23 -7.75
CA SER A 165 -3.25 4.69 -7.84
C SER A 165 -2.55 5.14 -9.13
N ILE A 166 -1.45 4.49 -9.53
CA ILE A 166 -0.77 4.77 -10.80
C ILE A 166 -1.69 4.48 -11.99
N LEU A 167 -2.33 3.30 -12.02
CA LEU A 167 -3.26 2.94 -13.08
C LEU A 167 -4.47 3.88 -13.13
N GLY A 168 -5.01 4.26 -11.97
CA GLY A 168 -6.08 5.24 -11.85
C GLY A 168 -5.68 6.61 -12.42
N PHE A 169 -4.46 7.07 -12.13
CA PHE A 169 -3.94 8.33 -12.66
C PHE A 169 -3.77 8.31 -14.18
N ILE A 170 -3.27 7.20 -14.73
CA ILE A 170 -3.14 7.00 -16.19
C ILE A 170 -4.52 7.01 -16.85
N ALA A 171 -5.47 6.25 -16.32
CA ALA A 171 -6.84 6.18 -16.84
C ALA A 171 -7.55 7.54 -16.77
N PHE A 172 -7.40 8.26 -15.66
CA PHE A 172 -7.96 9.60 -15.47
C PHE A 172 -7.35 10.60 -16.47
N THR A 173 -6.03 10.59 -16.66
CA THR A 173 -5.35 11.45 -17.63
C THR A 173 -5.79 11.17 -19.06
N PHE A 174 -5.94 9.90 -19.42
CA PHE A 174 -6.44 9.49 -20.73
C PHE A 174 -7.89 9.96 -20.95
N PHE A 175 -8.74 9.82 -19.94
CA PHE A 175 -10.13 10.27 -19.98
C PHE A 175 -10.22 11.78 -20.24
N ILE A 176 -9.54 12.60 -19.44
CA ILE A 176 -9.51 14.07 -19.59
C ILE A 176 -8.97 14.50 -20.95
N THR A 177 -7.93 13.84 -21.45
CA THR A 177 -7.34 14.16 -22.76
C THR A 177 -8.34 13.91 -23.89
N ARG A 178 -9.11 12.83 -23.81
CA ARG A 178 -10.10 12.46 -24.83
C ARG A 178 -11.39 13.26 -24.73
N SER A 179 -11.86 13.57 -23.52
CA SER A 179 -13.14 14.28 -23.31
C SER A 179 -13.03 15.79 -23.43
N ILE A 180 -11.88 16.39 -23.11
CA ILE A 180 -11.73 17.86 -23.07
C ILE A 180 -10.67 18.33 -24.06
N LYS A 181 -9.42 17.90 -23.92
CA LYS A 181 -8.30 18.47 -24.71
C LYS A 181 -8.53 18.32 -26.21
N ARG A 182 -8.96 17.13 -26.66
CA ARG A 182 -9.16 16.84 -28.08
C ARG A 182 -10.30 17.65 -28.71
N PRO A 183 -11.54 17.70 -28.15
CA PRO A 183 -12.59 18.57 -28.69
C PRO A 183 -12.21 20.06 -28.70
N VAL A 184 -11.58 20.57 -27.64
CA VAL A 184 -11.12 21.97 -27.57
C VAL A 184 -10.13 22.28 -28.70
N THR A 185 -9.16 21.39 -28.93
CA THR A 185 -8.17 21.57 -30.01
C THR A 185 -8.84 21.59 -31.39
N LEU A 186 -9.79 20.68 -31.63
CA LEU A 186 -10.54 20.63 -32.88
C LEU A 186 -11.33 21.92 -33.14
N VAL A 187 -11.94 22.48 -32.11
CA VAL A 187 -12.69 23.75 -32.21
C VAL A 187 -11.75 24.91 -32.54
N VAL A 188 -10.61 25.01 -31.87
CA VAL A 188 -9.60 26.04 -32.13
C VAL A 188 -9.05 25.94 -33.55
N GLU A 189 -8.66 24.75 -33.99
CA GLU A 189 -8.16 24.53 -35.36
C GLU A 189 -9.22 24.86 -36.41
N SER A 190 -10.49 24.52 -36.16
CA SER A 190 -11.58 24.82 -37.09
C SER A 190 -11.86 26.33 -37.15
N ALA A 191 -11.84 27.01 -36.01
CA ALA A 191 -11.99 28.47 -35.96
C ALA A 191 -10.88 29.18 -36.74
N GLN A 192 -9.63 28.69 -36.64
CA GLN A 192 -8.50 29.23 -37.41
C GLN A 192 -8.74 29.09 -38.92
N LYS A 193 -9.17 27.91 -39.38
CA LYS A 193 -9.47 27.68 -40.80
C LYS A 193 -10.60 28.57 -41.33
N ILE A 194 -11.63 28.79 -40.51
CA ILE A 194 -12.73 29.71 -40.86
C ILE A 194 -12.22 31.14 -40.98
N ALA A 195 -11.34 31.58 -40.07
CA ALA A 195 -10.71 32.89 -40.14
C ALA A 195 -9.85 33.06 -41.39
N ASP A 196 -9.23 31.98 -41.87
CA ASP A 196 -8.47 31.94 -43.13
C ASP A 196 -9.36 31.82 -44.38
N GLY A 197 -10.69 31.77 -44.21
CA GLY A 197 -11.68 31.77 -45.31
C GLY A 197 -12.15 30.38 -45.77
N ASP A 198 -11.69 29.30 -45.12
CA ASP A 198 -12.17 27.94 -45.42
C ASP A 198 -13.49 27.64 -44.70
N LEU A 199 -14.60 27.82 -45.41
CA LEU A 199 -15.96 27.53 -44.91
C LEU A 199 -16.43 26.10 -45.21
N THR A 200 -15.54 25.23 -45.69
CA THR A 200 -15.85 23.81 -45.95
C THR A 200 -15.68 22.93 -44.73
N VAL A 201 -14.98 23.41 -43.69
CA VAL A 201 -14.74 22.67 -42.44
C VAL A 201 -16.03 22.39 -41.69
N ARG A 202 -16.08 21.23 -41.03
CA ARG A 202 -17.20 20.82 -40.16
C ARG A 202 -16.65 20.24 -38.87
N ILE A 203 -17.18 20.72 -37.74
CA ILE A 203 -16.76 20.26 -36.41
C ILE A 203 -17.66 19.08 -36.02
N PRO A 204 -17.10 17.89 -35.70
CA PRO A 204 -17.89 16.76 -35.25
C PRO A 204 -18.50 17.05 -33.87
N VAL A 205 -19.84 17.03 -33.79
CA VAL A 205 -20.58 17.25 -32.55
C VAL A 205 -20.63 15.93 -31.77
N THR A 206 -19.57 15.65 -31.01
CA THR A 206 -19.47 14.47 -30.15
C THR A 206 -19.69 14.86 -28.69
N GLY A 207 -20.93 14.84 -28.21
CA GLY A 207 -21.27 15.15 -26.82
C GLY A 207 -22.53 15.97 -26.69
N ARG A 208 -23.12 15.97 -25.48
CA ARG A 208 -24.24 16.85 -25.08
C ARG A 208 -23.80 17.90 -24.05
N ASP A 209 -22.50 18.01 -23.85
CA ASP A 209 -21.85 18.97 -22.95
C ASP A 209 -21.57 20.30 -23.68
N GLU A 210 -20.92 21.21 -22.97
CA GLU A 210 -20.56 22.54 -23.46
C GLU A 210 -19.68 22.47 -24.72
N MET A 211 -18.88 21.40 -24.89
CA MET A 211 -18.04 21.20 -26.07
C MET A 211 -18.88 20.86 -27.30
N GLY A 212 -19.89 19.99 -27.14
CA GLY A 212 -20.86 19.69 -28.19
C GLY A 212 -21.64 20.94 -28.63
N VAL A 213 -22.11 21.73 -27.66
CA VAL A 213 -22.84 22.99 -27.93
C VAL A 213 -21.97 23.99 -28.70
N MET A 214 -20.68 24.11 -28.34
CA MET A 214 -19.75 25.01 -29.03
C MET A 214 -19.50 24.58 -30.48
N GLY A 215 -19.28 23.29 -30.73
CA GLY A 215 -19.09 22.76 -32.09
C GLY A 215 -20.31 22.98 -32.98
N ASP A 216 -21.51 22.75 -32.43
CA ASP A 216 -22.78 22.98 -33.12
C ASP A 216 -23.04 24.47 -33.43
N ALA A 217 -22.71 25.36 -32.49
CA ALA A 217 -22.78 26.81 -32.72
C ALA A 217 -21.84 27.28 -33.84
N LEU A 218 -20.61 26.78 -33.89
CA LEU A 218 -19.67 27.09 -34.98
C LEU A 218 -20.17 26.54 -36.33
N ASN A 219 -20.68 25.31 -36.38
CA ASN A 219 -21.24 24.76 -37.63
C ASN A 219 -22.38 25.64 -38.18
N ARG A 220 -23.29 26.11 -37.32
CA ARG A 220 -24.33 27.08 -37.71
C ARG A 220 -23.75 28.39 -38.24
N MET A 221 -22.68 28.90 -37.64
CA MET A 221 -22.00 30.11 -38.12
C MET A 221 -21.43 29.91 -39.54
N ILE A 222 -20.78 28.77 -39.78
CA ILE A 222 -20.22 28.42 -41.09
C ILE A 222 -21.32 28.33 -42.15
N GLU A 223 -22.47 27.74 -41.82
CA GLU A 223 -23.61 27.63 -42.73
C GLU A 223 -24.20 29.00 -43.08
N ARG A 224 -24.31 29.90 -42.09
CA ARG A 224 -24.74 31.29 -42.31
C ARG A 224 -23.75 32.06 -43.19
N LEU A 225 -22.44 31.91 -42.97
CA LEU A 225 -21.42 32.54 -43.81
C LEU A 225 -21.48 32.03 -45.25
N ASN A 226 -21.57 30.71 -45.47
CA ASN A 226 -21.73 30.14 -46.80
C ASN A 226 -22.97 30.67 -47.53
N THR A 227 -24.10 30.78 -46.83
CA THR A 227 -25.34 31.34 -47.39
C THR A 227 -25.13 32.81 -47.81
N LEU A 228 -24.49 33.62 -46.95
CA LEU A 228 -24.20 35.02 -47.25
C LEU A 228 -23.30 35.17 -48.48
N PHE A 229 -22.22 34.40 -48.59
CA PHE A 229 -21.35 34.41 -49.77
C PHE A 229 -22.07 33.96 -51.03
N GLY A 230 -22.97 32.96 -50.92
CA GLY A 230 -23.85 32.55 -52.02
C GLY A 230 -24.74 33.68 -52.51
N THR A 231 -25.38 34.41 -51.60
CA THR A 231 -26.21 35.59 -51.93
C THR A 231 -25.39 36.73 -52.55
N ILE A 232 -24.19 36.99 -52.03
CA ILE A 232 -23.28 38.00 -52.61
C ILE A 232 -22.90 37.61 -54.05
N SER A 233 -22.53 36.35 -54.29
CA SER A 233 -22.18 35.84 -55.61
C SER A 233 -23.35 35.97 -56.61
N SER A 234 -24.58 35.64 -56.18
CA SER A 234 -25.76 35.82 -57.02
C SER A 234 -26.05 37.29 -57.33
N ASN A 235 -25.84 38.18 -56.35
CA ASN A 235 -26.03 39.63 -56.54
C ASN A 235 -24.98 40.21 -57.48
N VAL A 236 -23.71 39.81 -57.37
CA VAL A 236 -22.64 40.21 -58.31
C VAL A 236 -22.97 39.73 -59.73
N THR A 237 -23.45 38.50 -59.89
CA THR A 237 -23.87 37.98 -61.20
C THR A 237 -25.04 38.76 -61.78
N LEU A 238 -26.02 39.13 -60.95
CA LEU A 238 -27.15 39.97 -61.35
C LEU A 238 -26.69 41.38 -61.77
N LEU A 239 -25.81 42.00 -60.98
CA LEU A 239 -25.24 43.32 -61.28
C LEU A 239 -24.44 43.33 -62.58
N ASN A 240 -23.65 42.28 -62.85
CA ASN A 240 -22.93 42.14 -64.11
C ASN A 240 -23.90 42.09 -65.31
N ARG A 241 -24.96 41.28 -65.24
CA ARG A 241 -26.00 41.21 -66.29
C ARG A 241 -26.72 42.55 -66.49
N GLN A 242 -27.03 43.25 -65.40
CA GLN A 242 -27.64 44.58 -65.46
C GLN A 242 -26.70 45.60 -66.12
N SER A 243 -25.40 45.52 -65.85
CA SER A 243 -24.38 46.37 -66.47
C SER A 243 -24.24 46.10 -67.97
N GLU A 244 -24.27 44.84 -68.41
CA GLU A 244 -24.30 44.47 -69.84
C GLU A 244 -25.55 45.03 -70.54
N THR A 245 -26.72 44.87 -69.90
CA THR A 245 -27.99 45.39 -70.44
C THR A 245 -27.95 46.91 -70.57
N LEU A 246 -27.44 47.60 -69.55
CA LEU A 246 -27.27 49.05 -69.56
C LEU A 246 -26.30 49.51 -70.65
N SER A 247 -25.18 48.80 -70.84
CA SER A 247 -24.21 49.08 -71.91
C SER A 247 -24.85 48.93 -73.30
N SER A 248 -25.66 47.89 -73.49
CA SER A 248 -26.41 47.67 -74.74
C SER A 248 -27.42 48.81 -74.98
N ALA A 249 -28.23 49.16 -73.98
CA ALA A 249 -29.21 50.25 -74.07
C ALA A 249 -28.53 51.61 -74.34
N THR A 250 -27.38 51.86 -73.73
CA THR A 250 -26.59 53.07 -73.97
C THR A 250 -26.08 53.13 -75.41
N SER A 251 -25.62 52.00 -75.96
CA SER A 251 -25.16 51.92 -77.35
C SER A 251 -26.29 52.16 -78.35
N GLU A 252 -27.47 51.58 -78.09
CA GLU A 252 -28.68 51.82 -78.88
C GLU A 252 -29.11 53.30 -78.82
N MET A 253 -29.09 53.90 -77.63
CA MET A 253 -29.39 55.32 -77.43
C MET A 253 -28.42 56.23 -78.19
N LEU A 254 -27.11 55.93 -78.18
CA LEU A 254 -26.12 56.69 -78.95
C LEU A 254 -26.38 56.61 -80.46
N ASN A 255 -26.75 55.43 -80.97
CA ASN A 255 -27.14 55.26 -82.37
C ASN A 255 -28.41 56.06 -82.68
N GLY A 256 -29.42 56.02 -81.82
CA GLY A 256 -30.65 56.80 -81.96
C GLY A 256 -30.41 58.31 -81.95
N ALA A 257 -29.56 58.80 -81.04
CA ALA A 257 -29.15 60.21 -80.99
C ALA A 257 -28.41 60.64 -82.26
N THR A 258 -27.57 59.77 -82.83
CA THR A 258 -26.89 60.02 -84.12
C THR A 258 -27.89 60.12 -85.27
N LEU A 259 -28.87 59.22 -85.33
CA LEU A 259 -29.95 59.29 -86.33
C LEU A 259 -30.76 60.58 -86.19
N GLN A 260 -31.09 60.96 -84.96
CA GLN A 260 -31.83 62.19 -84.68
C GLN A 260 -31.02 63.44 -85.06
N TYR A 261 -29.72 63.45 -84.79
CA TYR A 261 -28.82 64.52 -85.22
C TYR A 261 -28.82 64.69 -86.74
N ASN A 262 -28.67 63.59 -87.49
CA ASN A 262 -28.71 63.63 -88.95
C ASN A 262 -30.07 64.11 -89.49
N GLN A 263 -31.18 63.74 -88.84
CA GLN A 263 -32.51 64.25 -89.20
C GLN A 263 -32.63 65.76 -88.95
N ILE A 264 -32.10 66.25 -87.83
CA ILE A 264 -32.08 67.69 -87.53
C ILE A 264 -31.23 68.44 -88.56
N GLU A 265 -30.08 67.90 -88.95
CA GLU A 265 -29.22 68.47 -90.01
C GLU A 265 -29.95 68.55 -91.37
N GLN A 266 -30.67 67.49 -91.74
CA GLN A 266 -31.51 67.50 -92.96
C GLN A 266 -32.64 68.53 -92.88
N VAL A 267 -33.32 68.63 -91.73
CA VAL A 267 -34.38 69.63 -91.53
C VAL A 267 -33.79 71.04 -91.58
N ALA A 268 -32.65 71.27 -90.94
CA ALA A 268 -31.95 72.55 -90.94
C ALA A 268 -31.56 72.94 -92.37
N SER A 269 -30.98 72.01 -93.14
CA SER A 269 -30.62 72.22 -94.56
C SER A 269 -31.85 72.53 -95.40
N ALA A 270 -32.97 71.83 -95.20
CA ALA A 270 -34.22 72.11 -95.90
C ALA A 270 -34.80 73.48 -95.53
N THR A 271 -34.70 73.92 -94.27
CA THR A 271 -35.10 75.28 -93.88
C THR A 271 -34.16 76.36 -94.43
N GLU A 272 -32.89 76.04 -94.66
CA GLU A 272 -31.90 76.93 -95.29
C GLU A 272 -32.12 77.06 -96.80
N GLU A 273 -32.46 75.97 -97.51
CA GLU A 273 -32.91 76.02 -98.91
C GLU A 273 -34.25 76.75 -99.11
N MET A 274 -35.09 76.82 -98.07
CA MET A 274 -36.39 77.50 -98.09
C MET A 274 -36.32 79.00 -97.74
N SER A 275 -35.15 79.53 -97.32
CA SER A 275 -34.93 80.97 -97.02
C SER A 275 -34.29 81.71 -98.17
#